data_AF-S2KXL4-F1
#
_entry.id   AF-S2KXL4-F1
#
_cell.length_a   1.000
_cell.length_b   1.000
_cell.length_c   1.000
_cell.angle_alpha   90.00
_cell.angle_beta   90.00
_cell.angle_gamma   90.00
#
_symmetry.space_group_name_H-M   'P 1'
#
loop_
_entity.id
_entity.type
_entity.pdbx_description
1 polymer ?
#
loop_
_entity_poly.entity_id
_entity_poly.type
_entity_poly.pdbx_seq_one_letter_code
_entity_poly.pdbx_strand_id
1 'polypeptide(L)'
;MIEIILRKMMDKDIPDIYRYIHLNYVKKYYPDNEKEQWEAHRRWYSFVVNSPSYLFYTIESLSREFLGTVKFELDEEEAAISVYLVEDIRGKGYSETVILNSINELCFEKPHIKKISAYILEENEISQKVFCKIGFKRKKIEEYNGTEHILFEKRMKSSEGKTMTKKEKVKKILEKLHEKFGDPKCALDYKTPFELLVAVILSAQCTDVRVNIVTKEMYKKVNTPEGFAALPVEKIEEMIKSTGFFRNKAKNIKLCSQQLLSKYNGEIPKDMDKLIELAGVGRKTANVVRGEVWGLADGITVDTHVKRLTNLIGLVKNDDPVKIEQELMKIVPKKDWIDFSHYLILQGRDKCIARRPKCSECEIREFCNHGKNLDK
;
A
#
# COMPACT_ATOMS: atom_id res chain seq x y z
N MET A 1 9.13 -12.51 -13.43
CA MET A 1 9.69 -12.72 -12.07
C MET A 1 8.66 -13.50 -11.29
N ILE A 2 9.10 -14.49 -10.53
CA ILE A 2 8.23 -15.22 -9.62
C ILE A 2 7.78 -14.24 -8.52
N GLU A 3 6.47 -14.08 -8.34
CA GLU A 3 5.93 -13.17 -7.33
C GLU A 3 5.74 -13.90 -6.00
N ILE A 4 6.32 -13.33 -4.94
CA ILE A 4 6.24 -13.83 -3.57
C ILE A 4 5.79 -12.70 -2.64
N ILE A 5 5.18 -13.07 -1.53
CA ILE A 5 4.82 -12.15 -0.44
C ILE A 5 5.73 -12.46 0.75
N LEU A 6 6.41 -11.44 1.27
CA LEU A 6 7.06 -11.50 2.57
C LEU A 6 6.11 -10.92 3.60
N ARG A 7 5.76 -11.70 4.62
CA ARG A 7 4.91 -11.24 5.72
C ARG A 7 5.65 -11.46 7.02
N LYS A 8 5.68 -10.43 7.88
CA LYS A 8 6.27 -10.56 9.22
C LYS A 8 5.54 -11.67 9.98
N MET A 9 6.32 -12.57 10.56
CA MET A 9 5.81 -13.71 11.30
C MET A 9 5.18 -13.25 12.61
N MET A 10 4.13 -13.94 13.03
CA MET A 10 3.42 -13.77 14.30
C MET A 10 3.36 -15.10 15.05
N ASP A 11 3.07 -15.07 16.36
CA ASP A 11 2.96 -16.29 17.19
C ASP A 11 1.95 -17.31 16.63
N LYS A 12 0.88 -16.83 15.96
CA LYS A 12 -0.13 -17.70 15.34
C LYS A 12 0.41 -18.54 14.18
N ASP A 13 1.56 -18.18 13.60
CA ASP A 13 2.18 -18.86 12.46
C ASP A 13 3.12 -20.01 12.91
N ILE A 14 3.46 -20.08 14.21
CA ILE A 14 4.38 -21.08 14.77
C ILE A 14 3.93 -22.53 14.51
N PRO A 15 2.63 -22.89 14.64
CA PRO A 15 2.19 -24.25 14.36
C PRO A 15 2.48 -24.70 12.92
N ASP A 16 2.37 -23.80 11.95
CA ASP A 16 2.62 -24.12 10.55
C ASP A 16 4.12 -24.37 10.31
N ILE A 17 4.99 -23.58 10.94
CA ILE A 17 6.44 -23.82 10.87
C ILE A 17 6.81 -25.20 11.40
N TYR A 18 6.23 -25.62 12.52
CA TYR A 18 6.51 -26.94 13.09
C TYR A 18 6.18 -28.07 12.12
N ARG A 19 5.10 -27.93 11.34
CA ARG A 19 4.72 -28.91 10.31
C ARG A 19 5.71 -28.96 9.15
N TYR A 20 6.27 -27.82 8.76
CA TYR A 20 7.10 -27.73 7.56
C TYR A 20 8.61 -27.82 7.82
N ILE A 21 9.09 -27.47 9.02
CA ILE A 21 10.51 -27.42 9.34
C ILE A 21 10.85 -28.51 10.36
N HIS A 22 11.41 -29.62 9.86
CA HIS A 22 12.01 -30.63 10.73
C HIS A 22 13.39 -30.16 11.21
N LEU A 23 13.45 -29.77 12.48
CA LEU A 23 14.68 -29.27 13.08
C LEU A 23 15.45 -30.43 13.72
N ASN A 24 16.53 -30.85 13.07
CA ASN A 24 17.42 -31.91 13.56
C ASN A 24 17.95 -31.61 14.97
N TYR A 25 18.11 -30.33 15.34
CA TYR A 25 18.54 -29.97 16.70
C TYR A 25 17.47 -30.33 17.75
N VAL A 26 16.18 -30.11 17.48
CA VAL A 26 15.11 -30.43 18.45
C VAL A 26 15.03 -31.94 18.62
N LYS A 27 15.09 -32.67 17.50
CA LYS A 27 15.12 -34.14 17.49
C LYS A 27 16.35 -34.72 18.19
N LYS A 28 17.49 -34.03 18.15
CA LYS A 28 18.71 -34.45 18.87
C LYS A 28 18.49 -34.49 20.39
N TYR A 29 17.75 -33.54 20.96
CA TYR A 29 17.51 -33.47 22.41
C TYR A 29 16.27 -34.26 22.85
N TYR A 30 15.27 -34.39 21.97
CA TYR A 30 13.98 -35.02 22.26
C TYR A 30 13.58 -36.02 21.16
N PRO A 31 14.33 -37.10 20.90
CA PRO A 31 14.16 -37.94 19.70
C PRO A 31 12.76 -38.56 19.55
N ASP A 32 12.16 -39.01 20.65
CA ASP A 32 10.89 -39.77 20.63
C ASP A 32 9.74 -39.10 21.41
N ASN A 33 9.91 -37.83 21.82
CA ASN A 33 8.90 -37.09 22.59
C ASN A 33 8.33 -35.91 21.80
N GLU A 34 7.34 -36.16 20.96
CA GLU A 34 6.71 -35.13 20.10
C GLU A 34 6.17 -33.93 20.91
N LYS A 35 5.68 -34.17 22.14
CA LYS A 35 5.16 -33.09 22.99
C LYS A 35 6.28 -32.15 23.43
N GLU A 36 7.39 -32.70 23.91
CA GLU A 36 8.56 -31.90 24.29
C GLU A 36 9.22 -31.25 23.07
N GLN A 37 9.27 -31.93 21.92
CA GLN A 37 9.70 -31.33 20.65
C GLN A 37 8.85 -30.10 20.30
N TRP A 38 7.52 -30.23 20.36
CA TRP A 38 6.60 -29.13 20.10
C TRP A 38 6.77 -27.98 21.10
N GLU A 39 6.88 -28.28 22.40
CA GLU A 39 7.06 -27.23 23.42
C GLU A 39 8.38 -26.49 23.25
N ALA A 40 9.48 -27.20 23.00
CA ALA A 40 10.79 -26.61 22.73
C ALA A 40 10.77 -25.74 21.47
N HIS A 41 10.16 -26.23 20.39
CA HIS A 41 9.97 -25.49 19.15
C HIS A 41 9.16 -24.21 19.39
N ARG A 42 7.99 -24.34 20.02
CA ARG A 42 7.10 -23.21 20.30
C ARG A 42 7.79 -22.13 21.13
N ARG A 43 8.49 -22.52 22.21
CA ARG A 43 9.22 -21.56 23.08
C ARG A 43 10.28 -20.80 22.30
N TRP A 44 11.08 -21.51 21.50
CA TRP A 44 12.15 -20.89 20.73
C TRP A 44 11.61 -19.93 19.67
N TYR A 45 10.64 -20.36 18.85
CA TYR A 45 10.08 -19.49 17.81
C TYR A 45 9.31 -18.31 18.39
N SER A 46 8.61 -18.48 19.52
CA SER A 46 7.94 -17.35 20.18
C SER A 46 8.95 -16.32 20.71
N PHE A 47 10.09 -16.77 21.24
CA PHE A 47 11.19 -15.87 21.58
C PHE A 47 11.73 -15.13 20.34
N VAL A 48 12.00 -15.84 19.24
CA VAL A 48 12.52 -15.23 18.00
C VAL A 48 11.53 -14.20 17.43
N VAL A 49 10.24 -14.53 17.37
CA VAL A 49 9.21 -13.64 16.81
C VAL A 49 9.05 -12.36 17.63
N ASN A 50 9.23 -12.43 18.95
CA ASN A 50 9.02 -11.32 19.88
C ASN A 50 10.30 -10.58 20.27
N SER A 51 11.48 -11.06 19.87
CA SER A 51 12.76 -10.46 20.23
C SER A 51 13.19 -9.37 19.24
N PRO A 52 13.68 -8.21 19.71
CA PRO A 52 14.17 -7.14 18.84
C PRO A 52 15.46 -7.51 18.10
N SER A 53 16.14 -8.56 18.54
CA SER A 53 17.35 -9.11 17.91
C SER A 53 17.05 -9.94 16.67
N TYR A 54 15.78 -10.10 16.28
CA TYR A 54 15.41 -10.87 15.10
C TYR A 54 14.42 -10.13 14.21
N LEU A 55 14.52 -10.40 12.90
CA LEU A 55 13.43 -10.19 11.97
C LEU A 55 13.08 -11.52 11.31
N PHE A 56 11.81 -11.90 11.40
CA PHE A 56 11.33 -13.18 10.88
C PHE A 56 10.15 -12.97 9.95
N TYR A 57 10.22 -13.53 8.75
CA TYR A 57 9.16 -13.49 7.76
C TYR A 57 8.77 -14.87 7.28
N THR A 58 7.46 -15.06 7.03
CA THR A 58 6.95 -16.12 6.18
C THR A 58 7.11 -15.70 4.72
N ILE A 59 7.42 -16.68 3.86
CA ILE A 59 7.45 -16.54 2.42
C ILE A 59 6.18 -17.21 1.91
N GLU A 60 5.34 -16.44 1.23
CA GLU A 60 4.02 -16.91 0.76
C GLU A 60 3.89 -16.71 -0.76
N SER A 61 3.12 -17.57 -1.41
CA SER A 61 2.66 -17.35 -2.78
C SER A 61 1.59 -16.24 -2.82
N LEU A 62 1.20 -15.79 -4.02
CA LEU A 62 0.07 -14.86 -4.18
C LEU A 62 -1.26 -15.45 -3.68
N SER A 63 -1.42 -16.77 -3.74
CA SER A 63 -2.57 -17.51 -3.19
C SER A 63 -2.45 -17.79 -1.69
N ARG A 64 -1.45 -17.22 -1.00
CA ARG A 64 -1.18 -17.37 0.45
C ARG A 64 -0.72 -18.77 0.87
N GLU A 65 -0.17 -19.55 -0.06
CA GLU A 65 0.45 -20.83 0.28
C GLU A 65 1.81 -20.60 0.92
N PHE A 66 2.15 -21.39 1.94
CA PHE A 66 3.44 -21.31 2.61
C PHE A 66 4.55 -21.89 1.74
N LEU A 67 5.56 -21.07 1.45
CA LEU A 67 6.70 -21.43 0.61
C LEU A 67 7.98 -21.60 1.44
N GLY A 68 8.03 -21.06 2.65
CA GLY A 68 9.20 -21.14 3.51
C GLY A 68 9.32 -19.95 4.45
N THR A 69 10.52 -19.74 4.97
CA THR A 69 10.81 -18.65 5.90
C THR A 69 12.16 -18.00 5.64
N VAL A 70 12.29 -16.76 6.12
CA VAL A 70 13.56 -16.04 6.16
C VAL A 70 13.71 -15.36 7.51
N LYS A 71 14.84 -15.61 8.17
CA LYS A 71 15.18 -15.07 9.47
C LYS A 71 16.46 -14.25 9.35
N PHE A 72 16.47 -13.09 9.99
CA PHE A 72 17.67 -12.30 10.24
C PHE A 72 17.94 -12.28 11.74
N GLU A 73 19.15 -12.64 12.14
CA GLU A 73 19.68 -12.43 13.49
C GLU A 73 20.47 -11.13 13.45
N LEU A 74 20.10 -10.16 14.27
CA LEU A 74 20.63 -8.79 14.24
C LEU A 74 21.65 -8.59 15.36
N ASP A 75 22.78 -7.99 14.99
CA ASP A 75 23.84 -7.60 15.93
C ASP A 75 24.43 -6.25 15.49
N GLU A 76 24.10 -5.19 16.22
CA GLU A 76 24.48 -3.80 15.90
C GLU A 76 24.26 -3.42 14.42
N GLU A 77 25.33 -3.35 13.63
CA GLU A 77 25.32 -3.00 12.20
C GLU A 77 25.42 -4.22 11.27
N GLU A 78 25.26 -5.43 11.82
CA GLU A 78 25.38 -6.70 11.12
C GLU A 78 24.10 -7.54 11.24
N ALA A 79 23.84 -8.36 10.22
CA ALA A 79 22.73 -9.31 10.23
C ALA A 79 23.14 -10.66 9.66
N ALA A 80 22.82 -11.76 10.34
CA ALA A 80 22.97 -13.12 9.82
C ALA A 80 21.65 -13.58 9.17
N ILE A 81 21.66 -13.91 7.88
CA ILE A 81 20.48 -14.39 7.15
C ILE A 81 20.41 -15.92 7.15
N SER A 82 19.24 -16.46 7.48
CA SER A 82 18.88 -17.87 7.34
C SER A 82 17.62 -18.00 6.48
N VAL A 83 17.67 -18.84 5.44
CA VAL A 83 16.53 -19.05 4.53
C VAL A 83 16.15 -20.52 4.50
N TYR A 84 14.86 -20.79 4.66
CA TYR A 84 14.27 -22.10 4.47
C TYR A 84 13.23 -22.04 3.35
N LEU A 85 13.26 -23.00 2.43
CA LEU A 85 12.23 -23.19 1.41
C LEU A 85 11.70 -24.62 1.49
N VAL A 86 10.39 -24.80 1.33
CA VAL A 86 9.76 -26.12 1.26
C VAL A 86 10.26 -26.88 0.02
N GLU A 87 10.30 -28.21 0.11
CA GLU A 87 10.94 -29.06 -0.90
C GLU A 87 10.35 -28.88 -2.30
N ASP A 88 9.03 -28.76 -2.38
CA ASP A 88 8.27 -28.63 -3.63
C ASP A 88 8.68 -27.42 -4.50
N ILE A 89 9.35 -26.43 -3.92
CA ILE A 89 9.79 -25.23 -4.65
C ILE A 89 11.31 -25.12 -4.82
N ARG A 90 12.09 -26.02 -4.20
CA ARG A 90 13.54 -26.04 -4.36
C ARG A 90 13.89 -26.29 -5.84
N GLY A 91 14.93 -25.62 -6.33
CA GLY A 91 15.35 -25.71 -7.74
C GLY A 91 14.48 -24.96 -8.76
N LYS A 92 13.32 -24.39 -8.35
CA LYS A 92 12.42 -23.64 -9.25
C LYS A 92 12.77 -22.15 -9.38
N GLY A 93 13.95 -21.72 -8.94
CA GLY A 93 14.43 -20.34 -9.07
C GLY A 93 13.91 -19.33 -8.03
N TYR A 94 13.22 -19.79 -6.97
CA TYR A 94 12.70 -18.91 -5.92
C TYR A 94 13.80 -18.26 -5.06
N SER A 95 14.92 -18.97 -4.82
CA SER A 95 15.93 -18.59 -3.83
C SER A 95 16.52 -17.19 -4.07
N GLU A 96 16.84 -16.85 -5.32
CA GLU A 96 17.38 -15.52 -5.66
C GLU A 96 16.39 -14.40 -5.33
N THR A 97 15.14 -14.54 -5.78
CA THR A 97 14.07 -13.58 -5.51
C THR A 97 13.80 -13.45 -4.02
N VAL A 98 13.72 -14.58 -3.30
CA VAL A 98 13.51 -14.61 -1.86
C VAL A 98 14.61 -13.84 -1.15
N ILE A 99 15.89 -14.16 -1.41
CA ILE A 99 16.99 -13.52 -0.68
C ILE A 99 17.06 -12.03 -1.02
N LEU A 100 16.90 -11.63 -2.29
CA LEU A 100 16.93 -10.23 -2.69
C LEU A 100 15.79 -9.41 -2.06
N ASN A 101 14.56 -9.93 -2.09
CA ASN A 101 13.42 -9.26 -1.49
C ASN A 101 13.57 -9.17 0.03
N SER A 102 14.11 -10.22 0.67
CA SER A 102 14.32 -10.26 2.12
C SER A 102 15.39 -9.25 2.56
N ILE A 103 16.49 -9.13 1.80
CA ILE A 103 17.53 -8.13 2.06
C ILE A 103 16.96 -6.72 1.88
N ASN A 104 16.10 -6.49 0.89
CA ASN A 104 15.45 -5.20 0.70
C ASN A 104 14.54 -4.85 1.90
N GLU A 105 13.78 -5.81 2.40
CA GLU A 105 12.94 -5.63 3.59
C GLU A 105 13.80 -5.37 4.85
N LEU A 106 14.89 -6.12 5.04
CA LEU A 106 15.86 -5.86 6.12
C LEU A 106 16.41 -4.43 6.04
N CYS A 107 16.84 -3.97 4.86
CA CYS A 107 17.37 -2.62 4.69
C CYS A 107 16.33 -1.54 5.01
N PHE A 108 15.07 -1.82 4.70
CA PHE A 108 13.96 -0.90 4.97
C PHE A 108 13.67 -0.81 6.47
N GLU A 109 13.59 -1.94 7.16
CA GLU A 109 13.31 -2.02 8.60
C GLU A 109 14.52 -1.61 9.46
N LYS A 110 15.74 -1.90 9.00
CA LYS A 110 17.01 -1.72 9.72
C LYS A 110 18.05 -1.04 8.80
N PRO A 111 17.89 0.25 8.50
CA PRO A 111 18.74 0.97 7.55
C PRO A 111 20.21 1.14 8.02
N HIS A 112 20.50 0.89 9.29
CA HIS A 112 21.84 0.94 9.86
C HIS A 112 22.68 -0.31 9.57
N ILE A 113 22.07 -1.40 9.09
CA ILE A 113 22.81 -2.63 8.77
C ILE A 113 23.78 -2.39 7.61
N LYS A 114 25.07 -2.56 7.88
CA LYS A 114 26.18 -2.39 6.93
C LYS A 114 26.69 -3.71 6.39
N LYS A 115 26.43 -4.84 7.04
CA LYS A 115 26.91 -6.15 6.62
C LYS A 115 25.85 -7.24 6.81
N ILE A 116 25.74 -8.13 5.84
CA ILE A 116 24.92 -9.33 5.95
C ILE A 116 25.81 -10.55 5.79
N SER A 117 25.69 -11.49 6.73
CA SER A 117 26.42 -12.76 6.75
C SER A 117 25.47 -13.92 6.48
N ALA A 118 25.93 -14.95 5.77
CA ALA A 118 25.22 -16.21 5.58
C ALA A 118 26.18 -17.37 5.85
N TYR A 119 25.75 -18.30 6.70
CA TYR A 119 26.50 -19.49 7.07
C TYR A 119 25.91 -20.67 6.29
N ILE A 120 26.69 -21.22 5.36
CA ILE A 120 26.21 -22.26 4.44
C ILE A 120 27.09 -23.50 4.60
N LEU A 121 26.46 -24.65 4.78
CA LEU A 121 27.14 -25.94 4.83
C LEU A 121 27.96 -26.20 3.55
N GLU A 122 29.10 -26.87 3.69
CA GLU A 122 30.04 -27.10 2.58
C GLU A 122 29.41 -27.94 1.45
N GLU A 123 28.57 -28.89 1.80
CA GLU A 123 27.84 -29.75 0.87
C GLU A 123 26.70 -29.02 0.12
N ASN A 124 26.27 -27.83 0.58
CA ASN A 124 25.15 -27.10 0.00
C ASN A 124 25.59 -26.16 -1.14
N GLU A 125 26.17 -26.73 -2.19
CA GLU A 125 26.71 -25.98 -3.35
C GLU A 125 25.67 -25.07 -4.01
N ILE A 126 24.39 -25.49 -4.04
CA ILE A 126 23.32 -24.74 -4.68
C ILE A 126 23.14 -23.39 -3.97
N SER A 127 23.07 -23.41 -2.63
CA SER A 127 22.94 -22.18 -1.86
C SER A 127 24.17 -21.31 -2.02
N GLN A 128 25.38 -21.90 -1.98
CA GLN A 128 26.63 -21.16 -2.23
C GLN A 128 26.60 -20.42 -3.58
N LYS A 129 26.19 -21.09 -4.66
CA LYS A 129 26.05 -20.49 -6.00
C LYS A 129 25.04 -19.34 -6.02
N VAL A 130 23.88 -19.50 -5.37
CA VAL A 130 22.85 -18.44 -5.29
C VAL A 130 23.36 -17.22 -4.52
N PHE A 131 23.98 -17.41 -3.35
CA PHE A 131 24.51 -16.32 -2.54
C PHE A 131 25.64 -15.56 -3.26
N CYS A 132 26.54 -16.28 -3.95
CA CYS A 132 27.54 -15.66 -4.83
C CYS A 132 26.90 -14.82 -5.94
N LYS A 133 25.89 -15.37 -6.64
CA LYS A 133 25.21 -14.69 -7.75
C LYS A 133 24.61 -13.34 -7.35
N ILE A 134 24.05 -13.27 -6.14
CA ILE A 134 23.45 -12.04 -5.59
C ILE A 134 24.45 -11.14 -4.86
N GLY A 135 25.74 -11.41 -4.98
CA GLY A 135 26.82 -10.51 -4.55
C GLY A 135 27.36 -10.74 -3.14
N PHE A 136 27.10 -11.88 -2.50
CA PHE A 136 27.88 -12.29 -1.33
C PHE A 136 29.24 -12.83 -1.78
N LYS A 137 30.26 -12.64 -0.94
CA LYS A 137 31.60 -13.15 -1.15
C LYS A 137 31.89 -14.24 -0.14
N ARG A 138 32.35 -15.40 -0.61
CA ARG A 138 32.91 -16.45 0.23
C ARG A 138 34.11 -15.90 1.01
N LYS A 139 34.21 -16.22 2.30
CA LYS A 139 35.27 -15.73 3.21
C LYS A 139 36.14 -16.83 3.74
N LYS A 140 35.65 -17.55 4.76
CA LYS A 140 36.38 -18.58 5.49
C LYS A 140 35.40 -19.67 5.94
N ILE A 141 35.93 -20.79 6.40
CA ILE A 141 35.17 -21.78 7.15
C ILE A 141 35.23 -21.38 8.61
N GLU A 142 34.10 -21.40 9.31
CA GLU A 142 34.05 -21.19 10.76
C GLU A 142 32.89 -21.98 11.38
N GLU A 143 32.98 -22.20 12.69
CA GLU A 143 31.92 -22.88 13.43
C GLU A 143 30.73 -21.95 13.66
N TYR A 144 29.54 -22.40 13.28
CA TYR A 144 28.28 -21.71 13.53
C TYR A 144 27.25 -22.71 14.07
N ASN A 145 26.70 -22.43 15.26
CA ASN A 145 25.78 -23.31 15.98
C ASN A 145 26.29 -24.76 16.17
N GLY A 146 27.60 -24.93 16.39
CA GLY A 146 28.21 -26.24 16.66
C GLY A 146 28.57 -27.08 15.42
N THR A 147 28.48 -26.49 14.22
CA THR A 147 28.83 -27.15 12.95
C THR A 147 29.67 -26.21 12.09
N GLU A 148 30.64 -26.75 11.33
CA GLU A 148 31.43 -25.97 10.37
C GLU A 148 30.58 -25.51 9.18
N HIS A 149 30.65 -24.21 8.89
CA HIS A 149 29.98 -23.58 7.76
C HIS A 149 30.96 -22.71 6.98
N ILE A 150 30.69 -22.52 5.70
CA ILE A 150 31.36 -21.51 4.89
C ILE A 150 30.64 -20.17 5.12
N LEU A 151 31.37 -19.17 5.61
CA LEU A 151 30.90 -17.81 5.75
C LEU A 151 30.86 -17.11 4.40
N PHE A 152 29.69 -16.55 4.08
CA PHE A 152 29.46 -15.64 2.97
C PHE A 152 29.09 -14.27 3.52
N GLU A 153 29.75 -13.21 3.04
CA GLU A 153 29.46 -11.83 3.48
C GLU A 153 29.09 -10.93 2.31
N LYS A 154 28.12 -10.06 2.53
CA LYS A 154 27.77 -8.96 1.64
C LYS A 154 27.80 -7.65 2.43
N ARG A 155 28.71 -6.75 2.04
CA ARG A 155 28.66 -5.37 2.53
C ARG A 155 27.50 -4.64 1.86
N MET A 156 26.65 -4.06 2.67
CA MET A 156 25.63 -3.14 2.24
C MET A 156 26.34 -1.83 1.91
N LYS A 157 26.10 -1.29 0.72
CA LYS A 157 26.56 0.06 0.42
C LYS A 157 25.94 0.99 1.46
N SER A 158 26.73 1.93 2.02
CA SER A 158 26.17 3.01 2.83
C SER A 158 24.98 3.63 2.07
N SER A 159 23.98 4.08 2.81
CA SER A 159 22.80 4.75 2.27
C SER A 159 23.13 5.98 1.40
N GLU A 160 24.39 6.40 1.34
CA GLU A 160 24.94 7.34 0.37
C GLU A 160 24.95 6.74 -1.05
N GLY A 161 23.79 6.83 -1.71
CA GLY A 161 23.61 6.48 -3.11
C GLY A 161 22.51 5.46 -3.42
N LYS A 162 21.78 4.96 -2.41
CA LYS A 162 20.58 4.14 -2.67
C LYS A 162 19.43 5.07 -3.04
N THR A 163 18.94 4.97 -4.29
CA THR A 163 17.71 5.66 -4.70
C THR A 163 16.57 5.21 -3.78
N MET A 164 16.01 6.16 -3.03
CA MET A 164 14.85 5.97 -2.15
C MET A 164 13.77 5.12 -2.83
N THR A 165 13.30 4.06 -2.17
CA THR A 165 12.23 3.21 -2.69
C THR A 165 10.94 4.01 -2.83
N LYS A 166 10.02 3.54 -3.69
CA LYS A 166 8.71 4.20 -3.85
C LYS A 166 7.91 4.26 -2.54
N LYS A 167 8.02 3.23 -1.68
CA LYS A 167 7.35 3.19 -0.37
C LYS A 167 7.91 4.23 0.60
N GLU A 168 9.24 4.29 0.75
CA GLU A 168 9.90 5.31 1.59
C GLU A 168 9.57 6.72 1.11
N LYS A 169 9.60 6.90 -0.22
CA LYS A 169 9.27 8.14 -0.89
C LYS A 169 7.83 8.59 -0.62
N VAL A 170 6.86 7.67 -0.72
CA VAL A 170 5.46 7.94 -0.38
C VAL A 170 5.33 8.35 1.09
N LYS A 171 5.99 7.63 2.01
CA LYS A 171 5.95 7.96 3.44
C LYS A 171 6.46 9.39 3.70
N LYS A 172 7.60 9.76 3.11
CA LYS A 172 8.16 11.12 3.23
C LYS A 172 7.29 12.19 2.60
N ILE A 173 6.65 11.89 1.47
CA ILE A 173 5.68 12.80 0.84
C ILE A 173 4.47 13.00 1.75
N LEU A 174 3.92 11.93 2.33
CA LEU A 174 2.80 12.02 3.27
C LEU A 174 3.16 12.85 4.50
N GLU A 175 4.34 12.63 5.10
CA GLU A 175 4.85 13.43 6.23
C GLU A 175 4.88 14.94 5.86
N LYS A 176 5.48 15.30 4.73
CA LYS A 176 5.59 16.70 4.29
C LYS A 176 4.25 17.35 3.94
N LEU A 177 3.35 16.60 3.32
CA LEU A 177 2.03 17.12 2.95
C LEU A 177 1.12 17.25 4.19
N HIS A 178 1.27 16.37 5.18
CA HIS A 178 0.61 16.51 6.48
C HIS A 178 1.12 17.73 7.25
N GLU A 179 2.45 17.95 7.31
CA GLU A 179 3.04 19.16 7.93
C GLU A 179 2.45 20.45 7.35
N LYS A 180 2.14 20.46 6.05
CA LYS A 180 1.60 21.62 5.35
C LYS A 180 0.09 21.78 5.47
N PHE A 181 -0.66 20.71 5.25
CA PHE A 181 -2.11 20.74 5.07
C PHE A 181 -2.90 20.25 6.28
N GLY A 182 -2.24 19.66 7.29
CA GLY A 182 -2.90 19.01 8.42
C GLY A 182 -3.71 17.79 7.97
N ASP A 183 -4.90 17.60 8.55
CA ASP A 183 -5.82 16.53 8.15
C ASP A 183 -6.65 16.97 6.93
N PRO A 184 -6.39 16.40 5.75
CA PRO A 184 -7.01 16.86 4.52
C PRO A 184 -8.46 16.38 4.45
N LYS A 185 -9.34 17.21 3.89
CA LYS A 185 -10.77 16.88 3.68
C LYS A 185 -11.11 16.95 2.20
N CYS A 186 -12.26 16.39 1.82
CA CYS A 186 -12.80 16.61 0.48
C CYS A 186 -12.91 18.11 0.17
N ALA A 187 -12.60 18.48 -1.07
CA ALA A 187 -12.71 19.86 -1.52
C ALA A 187 -14.15 20.28 -1.88
N LEU A 188 -15.10 19.34 -1.85
CA LEU A 188 -16.51 19.61 -2.05
C LEU A 188 -17.15 20.01 -0.72
N ASP A 189 -17.96 21.07 -0.74
CA ASP A 189 -18.64 21.56 0.47
C ASP A 189 -19.94 20.77 0.73
N TYR A 190 -20.07 20.19 1.93
CA TYR A 190 -21.24 19.42 2.35
C TYR A 190 -21.43 19.45 3.87
N LYS A 191 -22.67 19.19 4.33
CA LYS A 191 -23.04 19.02 5.75
C LYS A 191 -23.60 17.64 6.06
N THR A 192 -24.10 16.93 5.05
CA THR A 192 -24.67 15.59 5.21
C THR A 192 -24.06 14.62 4.20
N PRO A 193 -24.11 13.30 4.47
CA PRO A 193 -23.68 12.29 3.50
C PRO A 193 -24.38 12.41 2.14
N PHE A 194 -25.65 12.80 2.14
CA PHE A 194 -26.44 12.95 0.92
C PHE A 194 -26.06 14.21 0.14
N GLU A 195 -25.76 15.32 0.83
CA GLU A 195 -25.15 16.48 0.17
C GLU A 195 -23.83 16.09 -0.51
N LEU A 196 -22.93 15.35 0.18
CA LEU A 196 -21.70 14.88 -0.45
C LEU A 196 -21.98 14.01 -1.69
N LEU A 197 -22.89 13.03 -1.59
CA LEU A 197 -23.24 12.16 -2.72
C LEU A 197 -23.66 12.96 -3.96
N VAL A 198 -24.57 13.93 -3.77
CA VAL A 198 -25.02 14.81 -4.85
C VAL A 198 -23.87 15.66 -5.39
N ALA A 199 -23.02 16.23 -4.53
CA ALA A 199 -21.88 17.02 -4.94
C ALA A 199 -20.87 16.20 -5.77
N VAL A 200 -20.61 14.94 -5.43
CA VAL A 200 -19.71 14.07 -6.19
C VAL A 200 -20.35 13.65 -7.53
N ILE A 201 -21.66 13.43 -7.60
CA ILE A 201 -22.36 13.22 -8.90
C ILE A 201 -22.20 14.47 -9.79
N LEU A 202 -22.30 15.66 -9.22
CA LEU A 202 -22.12 16.92 -9.94
C LEU A 202 -20.67 17.17 -10.39
N SER A 203 -19.68 16.70 -9.63
CA SER A 203 -18.25 16.90 -9.93
C SER A 203 -17.76 16.10 -11.14
N ALA A 204 -18.54 15.13 -11.63
CA ALA A 204 -18.24 14.42 -12.86
C ALA A 204 -18.06 15.41 -14.03
N GLN A 205 -16.82 15.54 -14.52
CA GLN A 205 -16.41 16.50 -15.55
C GLN A 205 -16.79 17.97 -15.22
N CYS A 206 -16.74 18.33 -13.93
CA CYS A 206 -16.93 19.68 -13.44
C CYS A 206 -15.82 20.02 -12.42
N THR A 207 -15.51 21.30 -12.24
CA THR A 207 -14.56 21.71 -11.21
C THR A 207 -15.25 21.80 -9.85
N ASP A 208 -14.58 21.37 -8.79
CA ASP A 208 -15.15 21.46 -7.43
C ASP A 208 -15.56 22.89 -7.06
N VAL A 209 -14.79 23.91 -7.50
CA VAL A 209 -15.16 25.33 -7.33
C VAL A 209 -16.54 25.63 -7.93
N ARG A 210 -16.80 25.16 -9.16
CA ARG A 210 -18.10 25.36 -9.80
C ARG A 210 -19.19 24.57 -9.08
N VAL A 211 -18.90 23.35 -8.65
CA VAL A 211 -19.85 22.53 -7.87
C VAL A 211 -20.22 23.24 -6.57
N ASN A 212 -19.25 23.70 -5.79
CA ASN A 212 -19.50 24.37 -4.50
C ASN A 212 -20.33 25.65 -4.65
N ILE A 213 -20.10 26.44 -5.70
CA ILE A 213 -20.94 27.61 -6.01
C ILE A 213 -22.39 27.20 -6.26
N VAL A 214 -22.61 26.12 -7.03
CA VAL A 214 -23.94 25.63 -7.38
C VAL A 214 -24.63 25.00 -6.18
N THR A 215 -23.95 24.12 -5.46
CA THR A 215 -24.50 23.40 -4.31
C THR A 215 -24.84 24.34 -3.17
N LYS A 216 -24.06 25.41 -2.95
CA LYS A 216 -24.37 26.44 -1.94
C LYS A 216 -25.76 27.06 -2.13
N GLU A 217 -26.17 27.36 -3.36
CA GLU A 217 -27.50 27.93 -3.63
C GLU A 217 -28.58 26.86 -3.77
N MET A 218 -28.24 25.70 -4.35
CA MET A 218 -29.16 24.58 -4.51
C MET A 218 -29.60 23.99 -3.17
N TYR A 219 -28.67 23.76 -2.23
CA TYR A 219 -28.97 23.13 -0.93
C TYR A 219 -29.81 24.00 0.00
N LYS A 220 -29.90 25.32 -0.24
CA LYS A 220 -30.88 26.17 0.45
C LYS A 220 -32.32 25.86 0.06
N LYS A 221 -32.53 25.29 -1.14
CA LYS A 221 -33.85 24.97 -1.71
C LYS A 221 -34.18 23.50 -1.55
N VAL A 222 -33.20 22.62 -1.77
CA VAL A 222 -33.37 21.16 -1.71
C VAL A 222 -32.06 20.46 -1.40
N ASN A 223 -32.02 19.65 -0.34
CA ASN A 223 -30.83 18.91 0.08
C ASN A 223 -31.13 17.53 0.69
N THR A 224 -32.31 16.95 0.43
CA THR A 224 -32.68 15.61 0.91
C THR A 224 -33.14 14.70 -0.24
N PRO A 225 -33.08 13.37 -0.08
CA PRO A 225 -33.60 12.44 -1.08
C PRO A 225 -35.07 12.70 -1.42
N GLU A 226 -35.93 12.95 -0.42
CA GLU A 226 -37.36 13.23 -0.59
C GLU A 226 -37.57 14.46 -1.47
N GLY A 227 -36.83 15.54 -1.19
CA GLY A 227 -36.94 16.77 -1.94
C GLY A 227 -36.52 16.61 -3.40
N PHE A 228 -35.40 15.96 -3.68
CA PHE A 228 -34.96 15.72 -5.06
C PHE A 228 -35.86 14.74 -5.81
N ALA A 229 -36.38 13.71 -5.14
CA ALA A 229 -37.31 12.75 -5.74
C ALA A 229 -38.64 13.40 -6.15
N ALA A 230 -39.13 14.36 -5.36
CA ALA A 230 -40.39 15.05 -5.59
C ALA A 230 -40.31 16.15 -6.68
N LEU A 231 -39.15 16.79 -6.86
CA LEU A 231 -39.01 17.90 -7.82
C LEU A 231 -39.16 17.44 -9.28
N PRO A 232 -39.79 18.24 -10.17
CA PRO A 232 -39.68 18.05 -11.62
C PRO A 232 -38.21 18.08 -12.05
N VAL A 233 -37.82 17.25 -13.02
CA VAL A 233 -36.41 17.16 -13.43
C VAL A 233 -35.93 18.49 -14.01
N GLU A 234 -36.80 19.24 -14.67
CA GLU A 234 -36.56 20.56 -15.25
C GLU A 234 -36.16 21.59 -14.19
N LYS A 235 -36.70 21.46 -12.97
CA LYS A 235 -36.32 22.33 -11.84
C LYS A 235 -34.93 22.01 -11.31
N ILE A 236 -34.56 20.74 -11.29
CA ILE A 236 -33.19 20.33 -10.96
C ILE A 236 -32.24 20.84 -12.04
N GLU A 237 -32.57 20.65 -13.32
CA GLU A 237 -31.79 21.16 -14.45
C GLU A 237 -31.52 22.66 -14.37
N GLU A 238 -32.54 23.47 -14.01
CA GLU A 238 -32.42 24.91 -13.81
C GLU A 238 -31.36 25.25 -12.73
N MET A 239 -31.39 24.53 -11.60
CA MET A 239 -30.46 24.75 -10.49
C MET A 239 -29.01 24.37 -10.83
N ILE A 240 -28.80 23.32 -11.62
CA ILE A 240 -27.46 22.76 -11.87
C ILE A 240 -26.91 23.04 -13.28
N LYS A 241 -27.57 23.91 -14.06
CA LYS A 241 -27.28 24.19 -15.47
C LYS A 241 -25.80 24.48 -15.76
N SER A 242 -25.12 25.15 -14.83
CA SER A 242 -23.71 25.56 -14.96
C SER A 242 -22.68 24.45 -14.70
N THR A 243 -23.11 23.24 -14.32
CA THR A 243 -22.21 22.12 -13.99
C THR A 243 -21.79 21.27 -15.19
N GLY A 244 -22.31 21.56 -16.39
CA GLY A 244 -22.08 20.75 -17.60
C GLY A 244 -22.76 19.38 -17.53
N PHE A 245 -23.19 18.82 -18.68
CA PHE A 245 -23.99 17.59 -18.75
C PHE A 245 -25.21 17.57 -17.80
N PHE A 246 -25.74 18.76 -17.50
CA PHE A 246 -26.69 18.99 -16.40
C PHE A 246 -27.99 18.20 -16.56
N ARG A 247 -28.44 17.93 -17.79
CA ARG A 247 -29.63 17.11 -18.06
C ARG A 247 -29.49 15.67 -17.54
N ASN A 248 -28.37 15.04 -17.85
CA ASN A 248 -28.09 13.67 -17.38
C ASN A 248 -27.84 13.67 -15.87
N LYS A 249 -27.13 14.67 -15.34
CA LYS A 249 -26.91 14.81 -13.90
C LYS A 249 -28.21 14.99 -13.14
N ALA A 250 -29.14 15.82 -13.63
CA ALA A 250 -30.44 16.06 -13.01
C ALA A 250 -31.28 14.78 -12.97
N LYS A 251 -31.35 14.05 -14.09
CA LYS A 251 -32.00 12.74 -14.17
C LYS A 251 -31.40 11.75 -13.17
N ASN A 252 -30.06 11.67 -13.11
CA ASN A 252 -29.36 10.78 -12.19
C ASN A 252 -29.60 11.15 -10.72
N ILE A 253 -29.53 12.43 -10.35
CA ILE A 253 -29.78 12.87 -8.97
C ILE A 253 -31.21 12.51 -8.54
N LYS A 254 -32.20 12.78 -9.39
CA LYS A 254 -33.60 12.43 -9.12
C LYS A 254 -33.77 10.92 -8.97
N LEU A 255 -33.27 10.14 -9.93
CA LEU A 255 -33.40 8.68 -9.91
C LEU A 255 -32.65 8.05 -8.73
N CYS A 256 -31.44 8.54 -8.43
CA CYS A 256 -30.66 8.14 -7.26
C CYS A 256 -31.45 8.37 -5.98
N SER A 257 -32.10 9.54 -5.85
CA SER A 257 -32.93 9.87 -4.70
C SER A 257 -34.14 8.93 -4.57
N GLN A 258 -34.80 8.61 -5.69
CA GLN A 258 -35.90 7.64 -5.72
C GLN A 258 -35.43 6.22 -5.36
N GLN A 259 -34.25 5.80 -5.81
CA GLN A 259 -33.66 4.51 -5.47
C GLN A 259 -33.31 4.44 -3.98
N LEU A 260 -32.75 5.50 -3.40
CA LEU A 260 -32.48 5.59 -1.95
C LEU A 260 -33.78 5.41 -1.14
N LEU A 261 -34.85 6.11 -1.49
CA LEU A 261 -36.13 6.01 -0.79
C LEU A 261 -36.76 4.61 -0.91
N SER A 262 -36.76 4.03 -2.11
CA SER A 262 -37.47 2.76 -2.37
C SER A 262 -36.69 1.51 -1.95
N LYS A 263 -35.35 1.51 -2.06
CA LYS A 263 -34.52 0.33 -1.77
C LYS A 263 -33.80 0.41 -0.42
N TYR A 264 -33.53 1.61 0.07
CA TYR A 264 -32.62 1.84 1.20
C TYR A 264 -33.22 2.78 2.26
N ASN A 265 -34.54 2.96 2.28
CA ASN A 265 -35.27 3.77 3.25
C ASN A 265 -34.73 5.21 3.40
N GLY A 266 -34.23 5.79 2.31
CA GLY A 266 -33.66 7.14 2.28
C GLY A 266 -32.20 7.24 2.74
N GLU A 267 -31.60 6.13 3.20
CA GLU A 267 -30.21 6.11 3.66
C GLU A 267 -29.22 5.67 2.58
N ILE A 268 -28.00 6.19 2.64
CA ILE A 268 -26.94 5.83 1.72
C ILE A 268 -26.30 4.51 2.19
N PRO A 269 -26.30 3.44 1.37
CA PRO A 269 -25.66 2.19 1.74
C PRO A 269 -24.14 2.36 1.86
N LYS A 270 -23.52 1.66 2.81
CA LYS A 270 -22.05 1.65 2.98
C LYS A 270 -21.32 0.69 2.05
N ASP A 271 -22.05 -0.25 1.47
CA ASP A 271 -21.52 -1.33 0.63
C ASP A 271 -21.21 -0.84 -0.79
N MET A 272 -20.06 -1.24 -1.36
CA MET A 272 -19.64 -0.80 -2.69
C MET A 272 -20.65 -1.22 -3.76
N ASP A 273 -21.06 -2.49 -3.75
CA ASP A 273 -21.88 -3.07 -4.82
C ASP A 273 -23.27 -2.43 -4.81
N LYS A 274 -23.82 -2.14 -3.63
CA LYS A 274 -25.07 -1.37 -3.50
C LYS A 274 -24.93 0.08 -3.94
N LEU A 275 -23.81 0.74 -3.65
CA LEU A 275 -23.59 2.14 -4.07
C LEU A 275 -23.53 2.28 -5.58
N ILE A 276 -22.86 1.37 -6.28
CA ILE A 276 -22.71 1.45 -7.75
C ILE A 276 -24.02 1.14 -8.51
N GLU A 277 -25.04 0.60 -7.84
CA GLU A 277 -26.39 0.47 -8.40
C GLU A 277 -27.14 1.82 -8.46
N LEU A 278 -26.71 2.82 -7.68
CA LEU A 278 -27.36 4.13 -7.64
C LEU A 278 -27.05 4.92 -8.91
N ALA A 279 -28.07 5.58 -9.46
CA ALA A 279 -27.94 6.35 -10.69
C ALA A 279 -26.91 7.48 -10.56
N GLY A 280 -25.95 7.52 -11.48
CA GLY A 280 -24.86 8.50 -11.46
C GLY A 280 -23.70 8.16 -10.51
N VAL A 281 -23.76 7.03 -9.82
CA VAL A 281 -22.71 6.57 -8.90
C VAL A 281 -21.88 5.48 -9.56
N GLY A 282 -20.69 5.84 -10.05
CA GLY A 282 -19.69 4.85 -10.45
C GLY A 282 -18.79 4.43 -9.28
N ARG A 283 -17.93 3.43 -9.49
CA ARG A 283 -16.96 2.94 -8.49
C ARG A 283 -16.13 4.06 -7.85
N LYS A 284 -15.68 5.02 -8.64
CA LYS A 284 -14.93 6.19 -8.15
C LYS A 284 -15.77 7.07 -7.21
N THR A 285 -17.00 7.38 -7.61
CA THR A 285 -17.95 8.15 -6.80
C THR A 285 -18.23 7.45 -5.48
N ALA A 286 -18.49 6.14 -5.53
CA ALA A 286 -18.72 5.32 -4.35
C ALA A 286 -17.51 5.34 -3.41
N ASN A 287 -16.29 5.19 -3.93
CA ASN A 287 -15.07 5.21 -3.10
C ASN A 287 -14.85 6.58 -2.41
N VAL A 288 -15.15 7.70 -3.09
CA VAL A 288 -15.09 9.04 -2.47
C VAL A 288 -16.09 9.16 -1.33
N VAL A 289 -17.36 8.81 -1.56
CA VAL A 289 -18.41 8.90 -0.53
C VAL A 289 -18.09 7.99 0.65
N ARG A 290 -17.66 6.75 0.39
CA ARG A 290 -17.30 5.81 1.45
C ARG A 290 -16.12 6.27 2.29
N GLY A 291 -15.10 6.82 1.64
CA GLY A 291 -13.92 7.35 2.30
C GLY A 291 -14.25 8.51 3.21
N GLU A 292 -14.97 9.49 2.69
CA GLU A 292 -15.31 10.72 3.42
C GLU A 292 -16.32 10.50 4.55
N VAL A 293 -17.36 9.70 4.32
CA VAL A 293 -18.45 9.57 5.30
C VAL A 293 -18.12 8.55 6.39
N TRP A 294 -17.37 7.48 6.05
CA TRP A 294 -17.15 6.36 6.96
C TRP A 294 -15.68 5.95 7.13
N GLY A 295 -14.73 6.64 6.50
CA GLY A 295 -13.31 6.25 6.54
C GLY A 295 -13.03 4.93 5.83
N LEU A 296 -13.91 4.51 4.91
CA LEU A 296 -13.81 3.23 4.22
C LEU A 296 -13.25 3.43 2.81
N ALA A 297 -12.08 2.84 2.54
CA ALA A 297 -11.44 2.89 1.22
C ALA A 297 -11.25 1.48 0.64
N ASP A 298 -11.77 1.29 -0.58
CA ASP A 298 -11.54 0.10 -1.39
C ASP A 298 -10.39 0.31 -2.39
N GLY A 299 -9.98 1.56 -2.56
CA GLY A 299 -8.83 1.94 -3.39
C GLY A 299 -8.49 3.42 -3.27
N ILE A 300 -7.52 3.84 -4.07
CA ILE A 300 -7.05 5.23 -4.11
C ILE A 300 -7.80 5.94 -5.24
N THR A 301 -8.51 7.02 -4.91
CA THR A 301 -9.27 7.78 -5.90
C THR A 301 -8.31 8.50 -6.84
N VAL A 302 -8.19 8.02 -8.08
CA VAL A 302 -7.36 8.64 -9.12
C VAL A 302 -8.18 9.66 -9.92
N ASP A 303 -7.91 10.94 -9.72
CA ASP A 303 -8.42 12.04 -10.54
C ASP A 303 -7.31 12.63 -11.43
N THR A 304 -7.60 13.75 -12.07
CA THR A 304 -6.62 14.42 -12.94
C THR A 304 -5.39 14.92 -12.18
N HIS A 305 -5.55 15.33 -10.91
CA HIS A 305 -4.43 15.73 -10.07
C HIS A 305 -3.59 14.53 -9.65
N VAL A 306 -4.21 13.49 -9.08
CA VAL A 306 -3.54 12.26 -8.64
C VAL A 306 -2.83 11.60 -9.82
N LYS A 307 -3.50 11.45 -10.97
CA LYS A 307 -2.86 10.93 -12.19
C LYS A 307 -1.62 11.74 -12.57
N ARG A 308 -1.73 13.06 -12.66
CA ARG A 308 -0.63 13.94 -13.08
C ARG A 308 0.53 13.88 -12.08
N LEU A 309 0.25 14.10 -10.81
CA LEU A 309 1.28 14.25 -9.78
C LEU A 309 2.00 12.93 -9.54
N THR A 310 1.30 11.79 -9.48
CA THR A 310 1.97 10.50 -9.26
C THR A 310 2.95 10.15 -10.39
N ASN A 311 2.65 10.52 -11.63
CA ASN A 311 3.58 10.42 -12.76
C ASN A 311 4.75 11.40 -12.66
N LEU A 312 4.50 12.70 -12.37
CA LEU A 312 5.56 13.71 -12.22
C LEU A 312 6.52 13.41 -11.06
N ILE A 313 5.97 12.94 -9.94
CA ILE A 313 6.74 12.50 -8.77
C ILE A 313 7.58 11.26 -9.15
N GLY A 314 7.08 10.41 -10.05
CA GLY A 314 7.73 9.16 -10.46
C GLY A 314 7.31 7.96 -9.60
N LEU A 315 6.10 7.98 -9.04
CA LEU A 315 5.52 6.86 -8.30
C LEU A 315 4.95 5.80 -9.24
N VAL A 316 4.43 6.23 -10.38
CA VAL A 316 3.88 5.37 -11.45
C VAL A 316 4.42 5.84 -12.80
N LYS A 317 4.26 5.01 -13.85
CA LYS A 317 4.53 5.39 -15.24
C LYS A 317 3.40 4.87 -16.12
N ASN A 318 2.22 5.46 -15.93
CA ASN A 318 0.98 4.96 -16.51
C ASN A 318 -0.03 6.10 -16.70
N ASP A 319 -0.88 5.98 -17.71
CA ASP A 319 -1.92 6.97 -18.02
C ASP A 319 -3.33 6.47 -17.71
N ASP A 320 -3.50 5.18 -17.47
CA ASP A 320 -4.78 4.55 -17.14
C ASP A 320 -5.06 4.70 -15.63
N PRO A 321 -6.14 5.40 -15.23
CA PRO A 321 -6.47 5.59 -13.82
C PRO A 321 -6.61 4.29 -13.02
N VAL A 322 -7.14 3.22 -13.61
CA VAL A 322 -7.35 1.93 -12.95
C VAL A 322 -6.00 1.26 -12.66
N LYS A 323 -5.08 1.30 -13.62
CA LYS A 323 -3.73 0.75 -13.42
C LYS A 323 -2.92 1.60 -12.42
N ILE A 324 -3.06 2.92 -12.49
CA ILE A 324 -2.44 3.83 -11.51
C ILE A 324 -2.93 3.49 -10.10
N GLU A 325 -4.24 3.36 -9.89
CA GLU A 325 -4.82 2.97 -8.60
C GLU A 325 -4.19 1.68 -8.06
N GLN A 326 -4.15 0.62 -8.89
CA GLN A 326 -3.56 -0.67 -8.51
C GLN A 326 -2.06 -0.58 -8.18
N GLU A 327 -1.29 0.22 -8.92
CA GLU A 327 0.13 0.45 -8.62
C GLU A 327 0.32 1.22 -7.31
N LEU A 328 -0.50 2.24 -7.08
CA LEU A 328 -0.44 3.05 -5.86
C LEU A 328 -0.83 2.26 -4.62
N MET A 329 -1.85 1.39 -4.69
CA MET A 329 -2.28 0.53 -3.58
C MET A 329 -1.16 -0.41 -3.09
N LYS A 330 -0.15 -0.72 -3.93
CA LYS A 330 1.02 -1.54 -3.56
C LYS A 330 2.08 -0.77 -2.77
N ILE A 331 2.09 0.56 -2.84
CA ILE A 331 3.14 1.41 -2.27
C ILE A 331 2.65 2.42 -1.23
N VAL A 332 1.37 2.78 -1.24
CA VAL A 332 0.74 3.66 -0.25
C VAL A 332 0.13 2.78 0.85
N PRO A 333 0.43 3.02 2.15
CA PRO A 333 -0.19 2.27 3.23
C PRO A 333 -1.72 2.41 3.20
N LYS A 334 -2.45 1.31 3.44
CA LYS A 334 -3.91 1.27 3.30
C LYS A 334 -4.65 2.33 4.13
N LYS A 335 -4.16 2.61 5.33
CA LYS A 335 -4.71 3.64 6.22
C LYS A 335 -4.65 5.05 5.63
N ASP A 336 -3.73 5.30 4.69
CA ASP A 336 -3.47 6.62 4.12
C ASP A 336 -4.08 6.76 2.71
N TRP A 337 -4.85 5.79 2.21
CA TRP A 337 -5.35 5.80 0.81
C TRP A 337 -6.26 6.99 0.50
N ILE A 338 -7.11 7.38 1.46
CA ILE A 338 -8.04 8.51 1.33
C ILE A 338 -7.23 9.81 1.32
N ASP A 339 -6.43 10.01 2.36
CA ASP A 339 -5.65 11.22 2.56
C ASP A 339 -4.63 11.43 1.45
N PHE A 340 -4.01 10.37 0.94
CA PHE A 340 -3.08 10.45 -0.17
C PHE A 340 -3.71 11.10 -1.40
N SER A 341 -4.94 10.73 -1.76
CA SER A 341 -5.67 11.38 -2.85
C SER A 341 -5.93 12.87 -2.54
N HIS A 342 -6.38 13.19 -1.33
CA HIS A 342 -6.65 14.59 -0.96
C HIS A 342 -5.41 15.45 -0.94
N TYR A 343 -4.31 14.97 -0.36
CA TYR A 343 -3.04 15.68 -0.35
C TYR A 343 -2.54 15.98 -1.76
N LEU A 344 -2.64 15.03 -2.69
CA LEU A 344 -2.24 15.28 -4.08
C LEU A 344 -3.17 16.24 -4.80
N ILE A 345 -4.47 16.23 -4.51
CA ILE A 345 -5.40 17.22 -5.05
C ILE A 345 -5.05 18.62 -4.51
N LEU A 346 -4.84 18.77 -3.21
CA LEU A 346 -4.44 20.01 -2.56
C LEU A 346 -3.11 20.53 -3.13
N GLN A 347 -2.09 19.67 -3.19
CA GLN A 347 -0.78 20.03 -3.75
C GLN A 347 -0.87 20.37 -5.24
N GLY A 348 -1.73 19.67 -5.98
CA GLY A 348 -1.99 19.91 -7.40
C GLY A 348 -2.68 21.23 -7.69
N ARG A 349 -3.40 21.79 -6.71
CA ARG A 349 -4.04 23.12 -6.78
C ARG A 349 -3.13 24.24 -6.31
N ASP A 350 -2.35 23.99 -5.27
CA ASP A 350 -1.50 25.02 -4.66
C ASP A 350 -0.17 25.20 -5.43
N LYS A 351 0.65 24.13 -5.53
CA LYS A 351 2.00 24.23 -6.12
C LYS A 351 2.12 23.58 -7.49
N CYS A 352 1.56 22.39 -7.68
CA CYS A 352 1.76 21.60 -8.90
C CYS A 352 0.67 21.88 -9.96
N ILE A 353 0.42 23.17 -10.23
CA ILE A 353 -0.60 23.67 -11.15
C ILE A 353 -0.32 23.15 -12.57
N ALA A 354 -1.36 22.69 -13.28
CA ALA A 354 -1.21 22.16 -14.63
C ALA A 354 -0.54 23.20 -15.56
N ARG A 355 0.45 22.75 -16.34
CA ARG A 355 1.26 23.56 -17.29
C ARG A 355 2.14 24.65 -16.67
N ARG A 356 1.98 24.98 -15.39
CA ARG A 356 2.77 26.02 -14.69
C ARG A 356 3.08 25.60 -13.24
N PRO A 357 3.76 24.46 -13.02
CA PRO A 357 4.05 24.01 -11.66
C PRO A 357 5.07 24.95 -10.99
N LYS A 358 4.80 25.35 -9.75
CA LYS A 358 5.69 26.16 -8.91
C LYS A 358 6.71 25.27 -8.19
N CYS A 359 7.56 24.58 -8.97
CA CYS A 359 8.48 23.58 -8.43
C CYS A 359 9.49 24.14 -7.43
N SER A 360 9.90 25.42 -7.57
CA SER A 360 10.82 26.10 -6.66
C SER A 360 10.28 26.24 -5.24
N GLU A 361 8.96 26.33 -5.08
CA GLU A 361 8.28 26.49 -3.80
C GLU A 361 7.62 25.19 -3.31
N CYS A 362 7.91 24.05 -3.95
CA CYS A 362 7.23 22.79 -3.68
C CYS A 362 7.88 22.02 -2.53
N GLU A 363 7.10 21.68 -1.52
CA GLU A 363 7.52 21.05 -0.27
C GLU A 363 8.01 19.61 -0.48
N ILE A 364 7.56 18.99 -1.57
CA ILE A 364 7.95 17.63 -1.96
C ILE A 364 8.91 17.62 -3.15
N ARG A 365 9.53 18.77 -3.48
CA ARG A 365 10.47 18.89 -4.63
C ARG A 365 11.59 17.86 -4.55
N GLU A 366 12.17 17.66 -3.37
CA GLU A 366 13.23 16.68 -3.11
C GLU A 366 12.78 15.22 -3.28
N PHE A 367 11.48 14.98 -3.41
CA PHE A 367 10.90 13.68 -3.73
C PHE A 367 10.29 13.68 -5.13
N CYS A 368 10.40 14.72 -5.94
CA CYS A 368 9.75 14.78 -7.24
C CYS A 368 10.77 14.61 -8.37
N ASN A 369 10.61 13.58 -9.22
CA ASN A 369 11.50 13.38 -10.36
C ASN A 369 11.47 14.58 -11.32
N HIS A 370 10.28 15.10 -11.61
CA HIS A 370 10.12 16.31 -12.43
C HIS A 370 10.77 17.54 -11.78
N GLY A 371 10.51 17.78 -10.49
CA GLY A 371 11.02 18.96 -9.78
C GLY A 371 12.55 18.97 -9.64
N LYS A 372 13.19 17.80 -9.54
CA LYS A 372 14.66 17.66 -9.52
C LYS A 372 15.30 17.87 -10.88
N ASN A 373 14.61 17.55 -11.95
CA ASN A 373 15.14 17.65 -13.31
C ASN A 373 15.07 19.07 -13.87
N LEU A 374 14.47 20.03 -13.16
CA LEU A 374 14.45 21.44 -13.58
C LEU A 374 15.77 22.18 -13.26
N ASP A 375 16.61 21.62 -12.38
CA ASP A 375 17.93 22.18 -12.03
C ASP A 375 19.08 21.54 -12.81
N LYS A 376 18.78 20.61 -13.72
CA LYS A 376 19.72 19.93 -14.61
C LYS A 376 19.50 20.40 -16.04
#